data_AF-A0A3L6TE75-F1
#
_entry.id   AF-A0A3L6TE75-F1
#
_cell.length_a   1.000
_cell.length_b   1.000
_cell.length_c   1.000
_cell.angle_alpha   90.00
_cell.angle_beta   90.00
_cell.angle_gamma   90.00
#
_symmetry.space_group_name_H-M   'P 1'
#
loop_
_entity.id
_entity.type
_entity.pdbx_description
1 polymer ?
#
loop_
_entity_poly.entity_id
_entity_poly.type
_entity_poly.pdbx_seq_one_letter_code
_entity_poly.pdbx_strand_id
1 'polypeptide(L)'
;MAATYLAGLNAPPAASAATGCGHGFSVSGSSRPSRATPVTCQASRRSASLHLGLAAATAVLLRQPDAARAAADGDEPANNGWWLTEFPLPVPKILNREINNPETGTRSFLKNGIFMADIGPSFAAHAYRLRSTAFDLLALEDLLGKEASNYVNKYLRLKSTFMYYDFDKLITAADDKAPFVDLANRLFDSFETLQQAVTAKDDTKISERYAETKVILQELMAKMA
;
A
#
# COMPACT_ATOMS: atom_id res chain seq x y z
N MET A 1 65.63 2.69 -33.14
CA MET A 1 65.68 1.64 -32.09
C MET A 1 64.23 1.27 -31.78
N ALA A 2 63.58 0.32 -32.47
CA ALA A 2 63.78 -1.14 -32.54
C ALA A 2 63.20 -1.91 -31.33
N ALA A 3 62.50 -3.03 -31.66
CA ALA A 3 61.88 -4.09 -30.82
C ALA A 3 60.47 -3.76 -30.24
N THR A 4 59.33 -4.37 -30.59
CA THR A 4 58.85 -5.71 -31.03
C THR A 4 58.63 -6.76 -29.91
N TYR A 5 57.46 -7.46 -29.98
CA TYR A 5 57.06 -8.78 -29.41
C TYR A 5 56.53 -8.83 -27.95
N LEU A 6 55.61 -9.69 -27.46
CA LEU A 6 54.80 -10.88 -27.87
C LEU A 6 53.68 -11.05 -26.79
N ALA A 7 52.40 -11.29 -27.11
CA ALA A 7 51.64 -12.56 -27.11
C ALA A 7 51.83 -13.59 -25.96
N GLY A 8 50.71 -14.12 -25.44
CA GLY A 8 50.60 -15.37 -24.64
C GLY A 8 49.41 -15.33 -23.66
N LEU A 9 48.18 -15.76 -24.02
CA LEU A 9 47.64 -17.14 -23.98
C LEU A 9 48.11 -17.97 -22.78
N ASN A 10 47.22 -18.18 -21.78
CA ASN A 10 47.08 -19.52 -21.21
C ASN A 10 45.73 -19.74 -20.51
N ALA A 11 45.11 -20.87 -20.84
CA ALA A 11 43.94 -21.47 -20.22
C ALA A 11 44.40 -22.79 -19.51
N PRO A 12 43.51 -23.56 -18.85
CA PRO A 12 43.76 -24.20 -17.55
C PRO A 12 44.34 -25.63 -17.64
N PRO A 13 44.70 -26.25 -16.50
CA PRO A 13 44.71 -27.69 -16.37
C PRO A 13 43.56 -28.23 -15.49
N ALA A 14 43.25 -29.49 -15.79
CA ALA A 14 42.09 -30.26 -15.40
C ALA A 14 42.30 -31.18 -14.18
N ALA A 15 41.16 -31.70 -13.71
CA ALA A 15 40.91 -33.06 -13.21
C ALA A 15 41.51 -33.52 -11.85
N SER A 16 40.60 -33.96 -10.98
CA SER A 16 40.73 -35.25 -10.29
C SER A 16 39.35 -35.81 -9.95
N ALA A 17 39.17 -37.07 -10.33
CA ALA A 17 37.98 -37.89 -10.15
C ALA A 17 38.03 -38.64 -8.81
N ALA A 18 36.86 -38.95 -8.25
CA ALA A 18 36.70 -40.07 -7.31
C ALA A 18 35.28 -40.67 -7.40
N THR A 19 35.24 -41.77 -8.13
CA THR A 19 34.39 -42.97 -8.08
C THR A 19 33.70 -43.28 -6.74
N GLY A 20 32.46 -43.80 -6.81
CA GLY A 20 31.85 -44.59 -5.72
C GLY A 20 30.38 -44.97 -5.94
N CYS A 21 30.14 -46.21 -6.36
CA CYS A 21 28.87 -46.95 -6.54
C CYS A 21 27.87 -46.73 -5.38
N GLY A 22 26.53 -46.67 -5.55
CA GLY A 22 25.63 -47.50 -6.34
C GLY A 22 25.12 -48.66 -5.48
N HIS A 23 23.83 -48.70 -5.14
CA HIS A 23 23.00 -49.90 -4.85
C HIS A 23 21.52 -49.48 -4.72
N GLY A 24 20.63 -50.18 -5.43
CA GLY A 24 19.18 -50.02 -5.35
C GLY A 24 18.51 -51.17 -4.60
N PHE A 25 17.28 -50.94 -4.10
CA PHE A 25 16.23 -51.93 -3.78
C PHE A 25 14.94 -51.15 -3.42
N SER A 26 13.90 -51.15 -4.24
CA SER A 26 12.73 -52.07 -4.32
C SER A 26 11.66 -51.95 -3.22
N VAL A 27 10.49 -51.42 -3.64
CA VAL A 27 9.06 -51.73 -3.39
C VAL A 27 8.60 -52.38 -2.07
N SER A 28 7.68 -51.68 -1.38
CA SER A 28 6.29 -52.05 -0.97
C SER A 28 5.92 -51.13 0.22
N GLY A 29 4.70 -50.70 0.53
CA GLY A 29 3.35 -51.11 0.21
C GLY A 29 2.52 -50.88 1.49
N SER A 30 1.35 -50.22 1.38
CA SER A 30 0.30 -50.09 2.43
C SER A 30 0.68 -49.23 3.67
N SER A 31 -0.17 -48.47 4.36
CA SER A 31 -1.62 -48.44 4.53
C SER A 31 -2.03 -47.10 5.16
N ARG A 32 -3.23 -46.64 4.82
CA ARG A 32 -3.99 -45.58 5.53
C ARG A 32 -4.94 -46.29 6.52
N PRO A 33 -5.14 -45.75 7.73
CA PRO A 33 -6.47 -45.24 8.11
C PRO A 33 -6.36 -43.91 8.91
N SER A 34 -7.19 -42.90 8.61
CA SER A 34 -8.46 -42.58 9.27
C SER A 34 -8.34 -42.33 10.79
N ARG A 35 -8.55 -41.07 11.22
CA ARG A 35 -9.82 -40.60 11.80
C ARG A 35 -9.62 -39.23 12.46
N ALA A 36 -10.43 -38.27 12.05
CA ALA A 36 -10.61 -36.99 12.72
C ALA A 36 -11.38 -37.19 14.05
N THR A 37 -10.95 -36.50 15.09
CA THR A 37 -11.77 -36.20 16.27
C THR A 37 -11.67 -34.70 16.60
N PRO A 38 -12.80 -34.05 16.95
CA PRO A 38 -12.86 -32.62 17.21
C PRO A 38 -12.41 -32.33 18.65
N VAL A 39 -11.52 -31.36 18.82
CA VAL A 39 -11.23 -30.76 20.13
C VAL A 39 -12.16 -29.56 20.30
N THR A 40 -13.25 -29.78 21.03
CA THR A 40 -14.06 -28.72 21.63
C THR A 40 -13.61 -28.59 23.09
N CYS A 41 -13.03 -27.45 23.46
CA CYS A 41 -12.85 -27.08 24.87
C CYS A 41 -13.63 -25.81 25.18
N GLN A 42 -14.45 -25.93 26.22
CA GLN A 42 -15.57 -25.09 26.60
C GLN A 42 -15.17 -23.71 27.13
N ALA A 43 -16.02 -22.72 26.83
CA ALA A 43 -16.07 -21.44 27.50
C ALA A 43 -16.42 -21.61 28.99
N SER A 44 -15.52 -21.17 29.87
CA SER A 44 -15.78 -21.14 31.32
C SER A 44 -16.60 -19.89 31.66
N ARG A 45 -17.89 -20.10 31.97
CA ARG A 45 -18.73 -19.13 32.68
C ARG A 45 -18.56 -19.37 34.17
N ARG A 46 -18.09 -18.37 34.92
CA ARG A 46 -18.28 -18.30 36.38
C ARG A 46 -19.14 -17.08 36.70
N SER A 47 -20.38 -17.37 37.09
CA SER A 47 -21.31 -16.48 37.78
C SER A 47 -21.36 -16.86 39.25
N ALA A 48 -21.40 -15.85 40.14
CA ALA A 48 -22.09 -15.78 41.43
C ALA A 48 -21.72 -14.43 42.08
N SER A 49 -22.60 -13.41 42.06
CA SER A 49 -23.59 -13.03 43.11
C SER A 49 -22.92 -12.57 44.42
N LEU A 50 -23.31 -11.53 45.15
CA LEU A 50 -24.51 -10.69 45.23
C LEU A 50 -24.15 -9.64 46.31
N HIS A 51 -24.36 -8.33 46.13
CA HIS A 51 -24.66 -7.45 47.27
C HIS A 51 -25.58 -6.31 46.85
N LEU A 52 -26.75 -6.30 47.50
CA LEU A 52 -27.78 -5.28 47.54
C LEU A 52 -27.25 -4.00 48.23
N GLY A 53 -27.63 -2.82 47.76
CA GLY A 53 -27.33 -1.57 48.47
C GLY A 53 -27.72 -0.25 47.78
N LEU A 54 -29.02 -0.05 47.55
CA LEU A 54 -29.79 1.19 47.69
C LEU A 54 -29.22 2.56 47.20
N ALA A 55 -29.76 3.01 46.06
CA ALA A 55 -30.21 4.36 45.71
C ALA A 55 -29.32 5.60 45.97
N ALA A 56 -28.89 6.24 44.87
CA ALA A 56 -28.89 7.70 44.73
C ALA A 56 -29.02 8.08 43.25
N ALA A 57 -30.11 8.76 42.91
CA ALA A 57 -30.38 9.30 41.59
C ALA A 57 -29.39 10.43 41.26
N THR A 58 -28.62 10.28 40.18
CA THR A 58 -27.97 11.38 39.47
C THR A 58 -27.94 11.05 37.97
N ALA A 59 -29.06 11.34 37.32
CA ALA A 59 -29.15 11.38 35.86
C ALA A 59 -28.39 12.63 35.38
N VAL A 60 -27.09 12.48 35.11
CA VAL A 60 -26.26 13.52 34.48
C VAL A 60 -26.18 13.24 32.97
N LEU A 61 -27.05 13.93 32.24
CA LEU A 61 -26.85 14.51 30.91
C LEU A 61 -25.92 13.75 29.93
N LEU A 62 -26.41 12.67 29.35
CA LEU A 62 -26.13 12.38 27.93
C LEU A 62 -27.14 13.16 27.09
N ARG A 63 -26.88 14.46 26.89
CA ARG A 63 -27.59 15.29 25.93
C ARG A 63 -27.17 14.85 24.53
N GLN A 64 -27.87 13.85 24.01
CA GLN A 64 -27.92 13.57 22.57
C GLN A 64 -28.52 14.83 21.90
N PRO A 65 -27.93 15.35 20.81
CA PRO A 65 -28.58 16.42 20.06
C PRO A 65 -29.89 15.88 19.49
N ASP A 66 -30.98 16.60 19.76
CA ASP A 66 -32.34 16.32 19.31
C ASP A 66 -32.39 16.13 17.78
N ALA A 67 -32.39 14.88 17.33
CA ALA A 67 -32.64 14.50 15.94
C ALA A 67 -34.04 13.87 15.77
N ALA A 68 -34.99 14.22 16.64
CA ALA A 68 -36.30 13.57 16.65
C ALA A 68 -37.44 14.55 16.99
N ARG A 69 -37.60 15.61 16.21
CA ARG A 69 -38.90 16.29 16.11
C ARG A 69 -39.05 17.14 14.83
N ALA A 70 -39.41 16.49 13.73
CA ALA A 70 -40.25 17.08 12.69
C ALA A 70 -41.15 15.98 12.13
N ALA A 71 -42.45 16.26 12.16
CA ALA A 71 -43.52 15.35 11.82
C ALA A 71 -43.81 15.36 10.31
N ALA A 72 -44.28 14.21 9.83
CA ALA A 72 -45.34 14.04 8.83
C ALA A 72 -45.40 15.04 7.67
N ASP A 73 -44.77 14.67 6.56
CA ASP A 73 -45.39 14.53 5.25
C ASP A 73 -44.52 13.56 4.44
N GLY A 74 -45.06 12.92 3.40
CA GLY A 74 -44.52 11.72 2.75
C GLY A 74 -43.19 11.87 1.99
N ASP A 75 -42.11 12.20 2.69
CA ASP A 75 -40.76 12.29 2.14
C ASP A 75 -39.84 11.20 2.72
N GLU A 76 -39.01 10.63 1.86
CA GLU A 76 -38.10 9.50 2.13
C GLU A 76 -37.30 9.65 3.44
N PRO A 77 -37.00 8.54 4.12
CA PRO A 77 -36.28 8.58 5.39
C PRO A 77 -34.95 9.32 5.23
N ALA A 78 -34.78 10.30 6.11
CA ALA A 78 -33.58 11.09 6.36
C ALA A 78 -32.30 10.33 6.00
N ASN A 79 -31.56 10.89 5.06
CA ASN A 79 -30.15 10.58 4.87
C ASN A 79 -29.49 10.51 6.26
N ASN A 80 -29.00 9.34 6.64
CA ASN A 80 -28.34 9.11 7.94
C ASN A 80 -26.98 9.84 8.06
N GLY A 81 -26.65 10.71 7.09
CA GLY A 81 -25.41 11.48 7.02
C GLY A 81 -24.18 10.63 6.70
N TRP A 82 -24.35 9.31 6.53
CA TRP A 82 -23.27 8.38 6.21
C TRP A 82 -23.17 8.07 4.72
N TRP A 83 -24.23 8.37 3.96
CA TRP A 83 -24.27 8.18 2.52
C TRP A 83 -24.29 9.53 1.80
N LEU A 84 -23.51 9.63 0.73
CA LEU A 84 -23.59 10.74 -0.22
C LEU A 84 -24.90 10.60 -1.01
N THR A 85 -25.91 11.38 -0.64
CA THR A 85 -27.19 11.46 -1.36
C THR A 85 -27.17 12.49 -2.47
N GLU A 86 -26.15 13.35 -2.50
CA GLU A 86 -25.98 14.40 -3.51
C GLU A 86 -25.14 13.89 -4.67
N PHE A 87 -25.76 13.84 -5.86
CA PHE A 87 -25.08 13.64 -7.13
C PHE A 87 -25.01 14.97 -7.89
N PRO A 88 -23.88 15.27 -8.54
CA PRO A 88 -22.71 14.41 -8.75
C PRO A 88 -21.78 14.31 -7.53
N LEU A 89 -21.10 13.16 -7.41
CA LEU A 89 -20.13 12.94 -6.34
C LEU A 89 -19.06 14.05 -6.32
N PRO A 90 -18.69 14.55 -5.13
CA PRO A 90 -17.68 15.60 -5.03
C PRO A 90 -16.34 15.10 -5.58
N VAL A 91 -15.80 15.83 -6.55
CA VAL A 91 -14.50 15.53 -7.14
C VAL A 91 -13.42 16.14 -6.27
N PRO A 92 -12.50 15.35 -5.70
CA PRO A 92 -11.40 15.87 -4.89
C PRO A 92 -10.55 16.83 -5.73
N LYS A 93 -10.27 18.01 -5.17
CA LYS A 93 -9.43 19.04 -5.80
C LYS A 93 -8.06 19.09 -5.14
N ILE A 94 -7.02 19.11 -5.95
CA ILE A 94 -5.64 19.37 -5.52
C ILE A 94 -5.48 20.88 -5.37
N LEU A 95 -4.89 21.32 -4.26
CA LEU A 95 -4.69 22.73 -3.96
C LEU A 95 -3.23 23.14 -4.13
N ASN A 96 -2.29 22.23 -3.87
CA ASN A 96 -0.86 22.51 -3.91
C ASN A 96 -0.30 22.43 -5.32
N ARG A 97 0.36 23.51 -5.74
CA ARG A 97 1.02 23.62 -7.05
C ARG A 97 2.46 23.13 -7.04
N GLU A 98 3.09 23.02 -5.88
CA GLU A 98 4.51 22.70 -5.71
C GLU A 98 4.87 21.24 -6.04
N ILE A 99 3.87 20.35 -6.04
CA ILE A 99 4.02 18.91 -6.31
C ILE A 99 3.72 18.60 -7.79
N ASN A 100 3.15 19.57 -8.51
CA ASN A 100 2.82 19.42 -9.91
C ASN A 100 4.09 19.39 -10.76
N ASN A 101 4.04 18.64 -11.87
CA ASN A 101 5.09 18.72 -12.87
C ASN A 101 5.12 20.14 -13.47
N PRO A 102 6.28 20.83 -13.51
CA PRO A 102 6.39 22.18 -14.04
C PRO A 102 6.07 22.28 -15.54
N GLU A 103 6.29 21.21 -16.32
CA GLU A 103 6.11 21.20 -17.78
C GLU A 103 4.65 20.93 -18.17
N THR A 104 4.02 19.93 -17.53
CA THR A 104 2.66 19.45 -17.86
C THR A 104 1.57 20.03 -16.95
N GLY A 105 1.94 20.70 -15.85
CA GLY A 105 1.02 21.24 -14.85
C GLY A 105 0.34 20.20 -13.95
N THR A 106 0.42 18.91 -14.28
CA THR A 106 -0.12 17.78 -13.51
C THR A 106 0.71 16.53 -13.82
N ARG A 107 0.82 15.57 -12.88
CA ARG A 107 1.57 14.33 -13.08
C ARG A 107 0.86 13.37 -14.05
N SER A 108 1.63 12.68 -14.90
CA SER A 108 1.13 11.85 -16.01
C SER A 108 0.36 10.60 -15.59
N PHE A 109 0.52 10.15 -14.36
CA PHE A 109 -0.18 8.99 -13.79
C PHE A 109 -1.56 9.32 -13.23
N LEU A 110 -1.89 10.60 -13.04
CA LEU A 110 -3.13 10.99 -12.38
C LEU A 110 -4.34 10.69 -13.24
N LYS A 111 -5.34 10.05 -12.63
CA LYS A 111 -6.60 9.68 -13.27
C LYS A 111 -7.74 10.48 -12.63
N ASN A 112 -8.42 11.26 -13.45
CA ASN A 112 -9.64 11.96 -13.05
C ASN A 112 -10.79 10.96 -12.82
N GLY A 113 -11.71 11.30 -11.91
CA GLY A 113 -12.91 10.51 -11.65
C GLY A 113 -12.72 9.32 -10.70
N ILE A 114 -11.57 9.21 -10.02
CA ILE A 114 -11.40 8.29 -8.89
C ILE A 114 -11.90 9.00 -7.63
N PHE A 115 -12.85 8.37 -6.94
CA PHE A 115 -13.30 8.86 -5.64
C PHE A 115 -12.18 8.68 -4.61
N MET A 116 -11.89 9.76 -3.88
CA MET A 116 -10.99 9.75 -2.75
C MET A 116 -11.79 10.12 -1.50
N ALA A 117 -11.77 9.26 -0.49
CA ALA A 117 -12.32 9.58 0.81
C ALA A 117 -11.48 10.67 1.47
N ASP A 118 -12.11 11.79 1.81
CA ASP A 118 -11.51 12.77 2.70
C ASP A 118 -11.51 12.22 4.13
N ILE A 119 -10.33 12.16 4.74
CA ILE A 119 -10.12 11.66 6.11
C ILE A 119 -9.96 12.81 7.11
N GLY A 120 -10.27 14.03 6.68
CA GLY A 120 -10.18 15.25 7.47
C GLY A 120 -8.77 15.86 7.43
N PRO A 121 -8.56 17.04 8.05
CA PRO A 121 -7.31 17.81 7.93
C PRO A 121 -6.14 17.25 8.76
N SER A 122 -6.28 16.05 9.34
CA SER A 122 -5.31 15.51 10.29
C SER A 122 -4.06 15.02 9.58
N PHE A 123 -2.91 15.62 9.89
CA PHE A 123 -1.60 15.18 9.41
C PHE A 123 -1.38 13.67 9.68
N ALA A 124 -1.68 13.22 10.89
CA ALA A 124 -1.46 11.82 11.29
C ALA A 124 -2.32 10.83 10.49
N ALA A 125 -3.55 11.22 10.13
CA ALA A 125 -4.44 10.38 9.33
C ALA A 125 -3.89 10.19 7.91
N HIS A 126 -3.42 11.27 7.28
CA HIS A 126 -2.78 11.22 5.96
C HIS A 126 -1.45 10.48 5.98
N ALA A 127 -0.61 10.71 6.99
CA ALA A 127 0.65 9.98 7.17
C ALA A 127 0.43 8.47 7.31
N TYR A 128 -0.58 8.05 8.07
CA TYR A 128 -0.96 6.64 8.20
C TYR A 128 -1.39 6.02 6.86
N ARG A 129 -2.24 6.72 6.09
CA ARG A 129 -2.69 6.24 4.77
C ARG A 129 -1.54 6.19 3.76
N LEU A 130 -0.63 7.16 3.78
CA LEU A 130 0.60 7.17 2.98
C LEU A 130 1.52 6.01 3.33
N ARG A 131 1.74 5.75 4.61
CA ARG A 131 2.55 4.62 5.07
C ARG A 131 1.97 3.28 4.63
N SER A 132 0.65 3.11 4.77
CA SER A 132 -0.06 1.90 4.34
C SER A 132 0.01 1.70 2.82
N THR A 133 -0.22 2.75 2.04
CA THR A 133 -0.10 2.70 0.58
C THR A 133 1.34 2.49 0.10
N ALA A 134 2.34 3.00 0.82
CA ALA A 134 3.74 2.73 0.52
C ALA A 134 4.11 1.26 0.77
N PHE A 135 3.62 0.67 1.87
CA PHE A 135 3.79 -0.76 2.15
C PHE A 135 3.19 -1.64 1.03
N ASP A 136 1.99 -1.31 0.58
CA ASP A 136 1.34 -1.98 -0.54
C ASP A 136 2.18 -1.92 -1.84
N LEU A 137 2.86 -0.81 -2.11
CA LEU A 137 3.74 -0.64 -3.27
C LEU A 137 5.08 -1.36 -3.12
N LEU A 138 5.55 -1.61 -1.90
CA LEU A 138 6.71 -2.46 -1.64
C LEU A 138 6.40 -3.94 -1.94
N ALA A 139 5.15 -4.37 -1.77
CA ALA A 139 4.72 -5.71 -2.17
C ALA A 139 4.62 -5.89 -3.70
N LEU A 140 4.80 -4.82 -4.49
CA LEU A 140 4.83 -4.90 -5.95
C LEU A 140 6.04 -5.68 -6.50
N GLU A 141 7.08 -5.88 -5.67
CA GLU A 141 8.31 -6.60 -6.02
C GLU A 141 8.04 -7.95 -6.71
N ASP A 142 7.07 -8.69 -6.18
CA ASP A 142 6.70 -10.03 -6.67
C ASP A 142 5.95 -10.00 -8.01
N LEU A 143 5.41 -8.84 -8.40
CA LEU A 143 4.61 -8.66 -9.62
C LEU A 143 5.36 -7.92 -10.73
N LEU A 144 6.64 -7.57 -10.54
CA LEU A 144 7.43 -6.91 -11.59
C LEU A 144 7.81 -7.91 -12.67
N GLY A 145 7.24 -7.70 -13.85
CA GLY A 145 7.58 -8.40 -15.06
C GLY A 145 6.66 -8.00 -16.21
N LYS A 146 7.13 -8.20 -17.44
CA LYS A 146 6.40 -7.89 -18.68
C LYS A 146 4.99 -8.49 -18.73
N GLU A 147 4.79 -9.68 -18.16
CA GLU A 147 3.52 -10.41 -18.19
C GLU A 147 2.44 -9.71 -17.35
N ALA A 148 2.83 -9.13 -16.20
CA ALA A 148 1.94 -8.42 -15.30
C ALA A 148 1.94 -6.89 -15.51
N SER A 149 2.64 -6.39 -16.54
CA SER A 149 2.84 -4.95 -16.79
C SER A 149 1.54 -4.14 -16.86
N ASN A 150 0.46 -4.71 -17.41
CA ASN A 150 -0.86 -4.08 -17.44
C ASN A 150 -1.47 -3.91 -16.03
N TYR A 151 -1.31 -4.91 -15.17
CA TYR A 151 -1.77 -4.84 -13.79
C TYR A 151 -0.95 -3.82 -13.01
N VAL A 152 0.39 -3.92 -13.09
CA VAL A 152 1.33 -3.00 -12.45
C VAL A 152 1.02 -1.54 -12.84
N ASN A 153 0.79 -1.26 -14.12
CA ASN A 153 0.43 0.07 -14.59
C ASN A 153 -0.86 0.61 -13.96
N LYS A 154 -1.91 -0.22 -13.90
CA LYS A 154 -3.20 0.17 -13.30
C LYS A 154 -3.07 0.35 -11.79
N TYR A 155 -2.36 -0.55 -11.13
CA TYR A 155 -2.14 -0.53 -9.69
C TYR A 155 -1.33 0.69 -9.27
N LEU A 156 -0.23 0.95 -9.96
CA LEU A 156 0.63 2.11 -9.73
C LEU A 156 -0.16 3.41 -9.93
N ARG A 157 -0.90 3.56 -11.03
CA ARG A 157 -1.76 4.73 -11.27
C ARG A 157 -2.81 4.94 -10.17
N LEU A 158 -3.42 3.85 -9.70
CA LEU A 158 -4.41 3.92 -8.63
C LEU A 158 -3.74 4.40 -7.34
N LYS A 159 -2.74 3.67 -6.84
CA LYS A 159 -2.07 3.98 -5.58
C LYS A 159 -1.37 5.33 -5.61
N SER A 160 -0.72 5.70 -6.71
CA SER A 160 -0.08 7.01 -6.85
C SER A 160 -1.08 8.15 -6.82
N THR A 161 -2.26 7.99 -7.43
CA THR A 161 -3.35 8.96 -7.31
C THR A 161 -3.76 9.13 -5.85
N PHE A 162 -3.85 8.03 -5.10
CA PHE A 162 -4.17 8.11 -3.67
C PHE A 162 -3.12 8.89 -2.87
N MET A 163 -1.86 8.53 -3.06
CA MET A 163 -0.73 9.21 -2.42
C MET A 163 -0.67 10.69 -2.80
N TYR A 164 -1.00 11.05 -4.04
CA TYR A 164 -0.96 12.43 -4.51
C TYR A 164 -1.92 13.35 -3.73
N TYR A 165 -3.16 12.92 -3.53
CA TYR A 165 -4.11 13.66 -2.70
C TYR A 165 -3.72 13.68 -1.23
N ASP A 166 -3.14 12.59 -0.71
CA ASP A 166 -2.66 12.57 0.67
C ASP A 166 -1.50 13.54 0.89
N PHE A 167 -0.55 13.60 -0.05
CA PHE A 167 0.54 14.57 0.01
C PHE A 167 0.04 16.01 -0.08
N ASP A 168 -0.98 16.29 -0.91
CA ASP A 168 -1.64 17.61 -0.94
C ASP A 168 -2.14 18.03 0.46
N LYS A 169 -2.88 17.15 1.14
CA LYS A 169 -3.40 17.47 2.48
C LYS A 169 -2.32 17.48 3.55
N LEU A 170 -1.38 16.56 3.49
CA LEU A 170 -0.26 16.46 4.43
C LEU A 170 0.61 17.72 4.38
N ILE A 171 0.98 18.18 3.18
CA ILE A 171 1.77 19.41 2.99
C ILE A 171 0.98 20.64 3.43
N THR A 172 -0.33 20.66 3.23
CA THR A 172 -1.19 21.75 3.71
C THR A 172 -1.23 21.82 5.24
N ALA A 173 -1.22 20.66 5.90
CA ALA A 173 -1.30 20.54 7.36
C ALA A 173 0.05 20.63 8.08
N ALA A 174 1.18 20.53 7.35
CA ALA A 174 2.52 20.56 7.93
C ALA A 174 2.99 21.99 8.22
N ASP A 175 3.72 22.15 9.33
CA ASP A 175 4.37 23.42 9.70
C ASP A 175 5.57 23.73 8.80
N ASP A 176 6.44 22.74 8.58
CA ASP A 176 7.55 22.81 7.62
C ASP A 176 7.25 21.95 6.39
N LYS A 177 7.02 22.61 5.25
CA LYS A 177 6.56 21.99 4.01
C LYS A 177 7.69 21.46 3.14
N ALA A 178 8.85 22.11 3.18
CA ALA A 178 9.98 21.81 2.30
C ALA A 178 10.39 20.33 2.28
N PRO A 179 10.55 19.63 3.42
CA PRO A 179 10.99 18.23 3.40
C PRO A 179 9.95 17.26 2.84
N PHE A 180 8.66 17.62 2.87
CA PHE A 180 7.58 16.80 2.33
C PHE A 180 7.38 17.04 0.84
N VAL A 181 7.57 18.28 0.38
CA VAL A 181 7.53 18.65 -1.03
C VAL A 181 8.69 17.99 -1.79
N ASP A 182 9.91 18.04 -1.26
CA ASP A 182 11.07 17.35 -1.86
C ASP A 182 10.84 15.84 -1.98
N LEU A 183 10.40 15.20 -0.89
CA LEU A 183 10.10 13.77 -0.86
C LEU A 183 9.00 13.41 -1.88
N ALA A 184 7.93 14.19 -1.94
CA ALA A 184 6.82 13.97 -2.86
C ALA A 184 7.29 14.08 -4.32
N ASN A 185 8.07 15.11 -4.65
CA ASN A 185 8.58 15.30 -6.01
C ASN A 185 9.50 14.14 -6.43
N ARG A 186 10.48 13.78 -5.59
CA ARG A 186 11.36 12.62 -5.84
C ARG A 186 10.57 11.32 -6.06
N LEU A 187 9.56 11.08 -5.22
CA LEU A 187 8.70 9.90 -5.33
C LEU A 187 7.92 9.89 -6.65
N PHE A 188 7.27 11.01 -6.99
CA PHE A 188 6.43 11.08 -8.17
C PHE A 188 7.22 11.07 -9.47
N ASP A 189 8.42 11.66 -9.51
CA ASP A 189 9.35 11.54 -10.63
C ASP A 189 9.78 10.07 -10.84
N SER A 190 10.08 9.36 -9.74
CA SER A 190 10.40 7.93 -9.78
C SER A 190 9.21 7.09 -10.28
N PHE A 191 7.98 7.41 -9.86
CA PHE A 191 6.79 6.74 -10.39
C PHE A 191 6.57 7.01 -11.88
N GLU A 192 6.82 8.21 -12.39
CA GLU A 192 6.69 8.52 -13.80
C GLU A 192 7.67 7.69 -14.65
N THR A 193 8.93 7.62 -14.23
CA THR A 193 9.97 6.82 -14.92
C THR A 193 9.72 5.32 -14.81
N LEU A 194 9.28 4.82 -13.66
CA LEU A 194 8.87 3.42 -13.48
C LEU A 194 7.68 3.08 -14.36
N GLN A 195 6.64 3.92 -14.40
CA GLN A 195 5.47 3.70 -15.23
C GLN A 195 5.83 3.69 -16.73
N GLN A 196 6.74 4.56 -17.16
CA GLN A 196 7.26 4.55 -18.53
C GLN A 196 7.96 3.22 -18.86
N ALA A 197 8.81 2.71 -17.95
CA ALA A 197 9.48 1.43 -18.12
C ALA A 197 8.48 0.26 -18.18
N VAL A 198 7.48 0.24 -17.29
CA VAL A 198 6.41 -0.77 -17.27
C VAL A 198 5.59 -0.73 -18.55
N THR A 199 5.30 0.47 -19.07
CA THR A 199 4.57 0.65 -20.34
C THR A 199 5.39 0.18 -21.54
N ALA A 200 6.71 0.40 -21.53
CA ALA A 200 7.64 -0.11 -22.55
C ALA A 200 7.88 -1.63 -22.44
N LYS A 201 7.47 -2.26 -21.33
CA LYS A 201 7.67 -3.70 -21.04
C LYS A 201 9.15 -4.11 -21.08
N ASP A 202 10.03 -3.23 -20.60
CA ASP A 202 11.46 -3.44 -20.53
C ASP A 202 11.85 -3.93 -19.13
N ASP A 203 11.94 -5.26 -18.95
CA ASP A 203 12.15 -5.89 -17.64
C ASP A 203 13.41 -5.38 -16.90
N THR A 204 14.50 -5.12 -17.64
CA THR A 204 15.74 -4.58 -17.07
C THR A 204 15.51 -3.19 -16.48
N LYS A 205 14.92 -2.28 -17.27
CA LYS A 205 14.60 -0.93 -16.80
C LYS A 205 13.56 -0.93 -15.68
N ILE A 206 12.59 -1.83 -15.74
CA ILE A 206 11.57 -1.98 -14.71
C ILE A 206 12.21 -2.31 -13.36
N SER A 207 13.13 -3.27 -13.33
CA SER A 207 13.84 -3.67 -12.10
C SER A 207 14.71 -2.53 -11.56
N GLU A 208 15.47 -1.86 -12.42
CA GLU A 208 16.32 -0.71 -12.04
C GLU A 208 15.49 0.44 -11.45
N ARG A 209 14.44 0.87 -12.16
CA ARG A 209 13.57 1.97 -11.70
C ARG A 209 12.82 1.61 -10.42
N TYR A 210 12.39 0.35 -10.29
CA TYR A 210 11.74 -0.09 -9.06
C TYR A 210 12.70 -0.09 -7.87
N ALA A 211 13.96 -0.47 -8.05
CA ALA A 211 14.96 -0.40 -6.98
C ALA A 211 15.16 1.04 -6.48
N GLU A 212 15.20 2.04 -7.39
CA GLU A 212 15.23 3.45 -7.03
C GLU A 212 13.96 3.86 -6.25
N THR A 213 12.77 3.48 -6.75
CA THR A 213 11.49 3.75 -6.09
C THR A 213 11.41 3.15 -4.70
N LYS A 214 11.91 1.91 -4.52
CA LYS A 214 11.88 1.16 -3.26
C LYS A 214 12.59 1.90 -2.13
N VAL A 215 13.73 2.52 -2.42
CA VAL A 215 14.48 3.32 -1.43
C VAL A 215 13.65 4.53 -0.97
N ILE A 216 13.00 5.23 -1.91
CA ILE A 216 12.17 6.40 -1.60
C ILE A 216 10.93 5.99 -0.80
N LEU A 217 10.31 4.86 -1.12
CA LEU A 217 9.16 4.32 -0.37
C LEU A 217 9.55 3.97 1.08
N GLN A 218 10.74 3.40 1.29
CA GLN A 218 11.26 3.11 2.62
C GLN A 218 11.56 4.40 3.41
N GLU A 219 12.15 5.42 2.76
CA GLU A 219 12.34 6.75 3.35
C GLU A 219 11.00 7.38 3.76
N LEU A 220 9.98 7.30 2.91
CA LEU A 220 8.63 7.76 3.22
C LEU A 220 8.06 7.05 4.43
N MET A 221 8.15 5.72 4.49
CA MET A 221 7.66 4.96 5.64
C MET A 221 8.37 5.38 6.93
N ALA A 222 9.67 5.66 6.88
CA ALA A 222 10.43 6.13 8.03
C ALA A 222 10.03 7.55 8.47
N LYS A 223 9.72 8.46 7.53
CA LYS A 223 9.26 9.82 7.84
C LYS A 223 7.84 9.87 8.38
N MET A 224 6.98 8.92 8.00
CA MET A 224 5.59 8.82 8.43
C MET A 224 5.40 7.86 9.62
N ALA A 225 6.49 7.50 10.30
CA ALA A 225 6.54 6.44 11.28
C ALA A 225 5.94 6.80 12.64
#